data_AF-A0ABD1D8P3-F1
#
_entry.id   AF-A0ABD1D8P3-F1
#
_cell.length_a   1.000
_cell.length_b   1.000
_cell.length_c   1.000
_cell.angle_alpha   90.00
_cell.angle_beta   90.00
_cell.angle_gamma   90.00
#
_symmetry.space_group_name_H-M   'P 1'
#
loop_
_entity.id
_entity.type
_entity.pdbx_description
1 polymer ?
#
loop_
_entity_poly.entity_id
_entity_poly.type
_entity_poly.pdbx_seq_one_letter_code
_entity_poly.pdbx_strand_id
1 'polypeptide(L)'
;MTSIPETVQVAVRIRPLSHSEHRLGCQSVTEQVDRGEPQICVRSSELFTFTHVFDAGSSQREVYETSVKSIVDKLLEGFNVTILAYGQTGSGKTFTMGTSFEGKYDDGIGIIPRTLNDLFDQIGEQSSEFRCAVTCSFVELYQENVYDLLSYRNRFEKMVGIREDASGVIIPGLTEVPVNSADETLRWLIQGASARAVASTSMNKESNRSHTIFTLTVRKIRNNQLVTISKMHLVDLAGSERSKKTRAVGDRLRESIHINKGLLALGNVIAALGSIKNTKGYISYRDSKLTRLLQNSLGGNSITLMIACVSPADYNLEETLSTLRYADRALKIRNKPMINNGELTARDEIERLKAENHELRTTLEQFQTAPVIVSKNERSVQKLQEQSENTLDLIFRFLPIESAGDFKQKTNEALHRYRKESALWNASDNKN
;
A
#
# COMPACT_ATOMS: atom_id res chain seq x y z
N MET A 1 -13.45 6.37 -23.69
CA MET A 1 -13.04 6.73 -22.31
C MET A 1 -14.22 6.47 -21.39
N THR A 2 -14.15 5.45 -20.54
CA THR A 2 -15.11 5.25 -19.44
C THR A 2 -15.06 6.45 -18.52
N SER A 3 -16.23 7.01 -18.18
CA SER A 3 -16.35 8.15 -17.29
C SER A 3 -15.77 7.81 -15.92
N ILE A 4 -15.05 8.76 -15.32
CA ILE A 4 -14.48 8.59 -13.98
C ILE A 4 -15.62 8.81 -12.97
N PRO A 5 -15.89 7.86 -12.07
CA PRO A 5 -16.95 8.05 -11.09
C PRO A 5 -16.57 9.17 -10.10
N GLU A 6 -17.42 10.19 -10.00
CA GLU A 6 -17.25 11.30 -9.05
C GLU A 6 -17.60 10.90 -7.61
N THR A 7 -18.39 9.84 -7.44
CA THR A 7 -18.81 9.31 -6.14
C THR A 7 -18.23 7.92 -5.88
N VAL A 8 -18.10 7.58 -4.61
CA VAL A 8 -17.80 6.20 -4.19
C VAL A 8 -18.86 5.27 -4.80
N GLN A 9 -18.40 4.27 -5.53
CA GLN A 9 -19.25 3.23 -6.08
C GLN A 9 -19.51 2.19 -5.00
N VAL A 10 -20.73 1.62 -4.99
CA VAL A 10 -21.09 0.61 -3.99
C VAL A 10 -21.72 -0.60 -4.67
N ALA A 11 -21.13 -1.76 -4.44
CA ALA A 11 -21.68 -3.05 -4.80
C ALA A 11 -22.19 -3.75 -3.53
N VAL A 12 -23.44 -4.21 -3.53
CA VAL A 12 -23.94 -5.11 -2.49
C VAL A 12 -23.80 -6.54 -2.97
N ARG A 13 -23.26 -7.41 -2.11
CA ARG A 13 -23.14 -8.84 -2.39
C ARG A 13 -23.86 -9.66 -1.33
N ILE A 14 -24.92 -10.35 -1.76
CA ILE A 14 -25.68 -11.28 -0.94
C ILE A 14 -25.05 -12.65 -1.09
N ARG A 15 -24.55 -13.25 -0.01
CA ARG A 15 -24.08 -14.65 -0.07
C ARG A 15 -25.27 -15.62 0.02
N PRO A 16 -25.14 -16.88 -0.42
CA PRO A 16 -26.12 -17.91 -0.10
C PRO A 16 -26.20 -18.17 1.40
N LEU A 17 -27.33 -18.75 1.85
CA LEU A 17 -27.43 -19.33 3.19
C LEU A 17 -26.38 -20.42 3.38
N SER A 18 -25.73 -20.41 4.54
CA SER A 18 -24.73 -21.39 4.91
C SER A 18 -25.39 -22.68 5.41
N HIS A 19 -24.64 -23.78 5.41
CA HIS A 19 -25.11 -25.07 5.96
C HIS A 19 -25.57 -24.98 7.42
N SER A 20 -24.93 -24.15 8.25
CA SER A 20 -25.40 -23.92 9.62
C SER A 20 -26.73 -23.18 9.68
N GLU A 21 -26.94 -22.19 8.82
CA GLU A 21 -28.18 -21.42 8.77
C GLU A 21 -29.35 -22.26 8.25
N HIS A 22 -29.10 -23.10 7.24
CA HIS A 22 -30.09 -24.09 6.80
C HIS A 22 -30.47 -25.06 7.91
N ARG A 23 -29.50 -25.58 8.67
CA ARG A 23 -29.77 -26.48 9.82
C ARG A 23 -30.56 -25.81 10.94
N LEU A 24 -30.40 -24.50 11.11
CA LEU A 24 -31.14 -23.71 12.09
C LEU A 24 -32.52 -23.27 11.59
N GLY A 25 -32.89 -23.61 10.34
CA GLY A 25 -34.19 -23.26 9.75
C GLY A 25 -34.32 -21.78 9.37
N CYS A 26 -33.21 -21.05 9.26
CA CYS A 26 -33.21 -19.63 8.89
C CYS A 26 -33.85 -19.40 7.53
N GLN A 27 -34.66 -18.35 7.44
CA GLN A 27 -35.25 -17.89 6.18
C GLN A 27 -34.39 -16.78 5.56
N SER A 28 -34.41 -16.69 4.22
CA SER A 28 -33.82 -15.56 3.51
C SER A 28 -34.72 -14.34 3.67
N VAL A 29 -34.16 -13.23 4.15
CA VAL A 29 -34.84 -11.94 4.32
C VAL A 29 -34.32 -10.87 3.37
N THR A 30 -33.40 -11.23 2.48
CA THR A 30 -32.88 -10.34 1.44
C THR A 30 -33.01 -10.98 0.07
N GLU A 31 -33.42 -10.19 -0.90
CA GLU A 31 -33.50 -10.59 -2.30
C GLU A 31 -33.12 -9.40 -3.20
N GLN A 32 -32.49 -9.70 -4.33
CA GLN A 32 -32.40 -8.73 -5.41
C GLN A 32 -33.79 -8.62 -6.04
N VAL A 33 -34.29 -7.39 -6.23
CA VAL A 33 -35.68 -7.15 -6.70
C VAL A 33 -35.92 -7.83 -8.04
N ASP A 34 -35.02 -7.59 -9.00
CA ASP A 34 -34.99 -8.24 -10.30
C ASP A 34 -33.54 -8.53 -10.68
N ARG A 35 -33.28 -9.65 -11.38
CA ARG A 35 -31.92 -10.00 -11.80
C ARG A 35 -31.33 -8.92 -12.70
N GLY A 36 -30.20 -8.36 -12.29
CA GLY A 36 -29.50 -7.30 -13.02
C GLY A 36 -29.93 -5.89 -12.61
N GLU A 37 -31.03 -5.72 -11.88
CA GLU A 37 -31.40 -4.43 -11.31
C GLU A 37 -30.54 -4.15 -10.07
N PRO A 38 -30.03 -2.93 -9.88
CA PRO A 38 -29.15 -2.61 -8.76
C PRO A 38 -29.94 -2.33 -7.47
N GLN A 39 -31.03 -3.07 -7.25
CA GLN A 39 -31.94 -2.92 -6.12
C GLN A 39 -32.00 -4.18 -5.27
N ILE A 40 -31.92 -3.99 -3.95
CA ILE A 40 -32.09 -5.03 -2.94
C ILE A 40 -33.31 -4.70 -2.09
N CYS A 41 -34.15 -5.72 -1.87
CA CYS A 41 -35.28 -5.67 -0.97
C CYS A 41 -34.97 -6.45 0.31
N VAL A 42 -35.30 -5.85 1.45
CA VAL A 42 -35.19 -6.48 2.77
C VAL A 42 -36.58 -6.65 3.37
N ARG A 43 -36.92 -7.88 3.76
CA ARG A 43 -38.24 -8.28 4.30
C ARG A 43 -39.44 -7.85 3.45
N SER A 44 -39.28 -7.76 2.14
CA SER A 44 -40.34 -7.35 1.22
C SER A 44 -40.89 -5.93 1.47
N SER A 45 -40.15 -5.06 2.17
CA SER A 45 -40.61 -3.70 2.50
C SER A 45 -39.53 -2.61 2.43
N GLU A 46 -38.28 -2.90 2.81
CA GLU A 46 -37.20 -1.91 2.77
C GLU A 46 -36.40 -2.08 1.47
N LEU A 47 -36.51 -1.11 0.56
CA LEU A 47 -35.80 -1.08 -0.71
C LEU A 47 -34.57 -0.18 -0.63
N PHE A 48 -33.45 -0.65 -1.19
CA PHE A 48 -32.22 0.12 -1.35
C PHE A 48 -31.70 -0.02 -2.78
N THR A 49 -31.14 1.06 -3.33
CA THR A 49 -30.53 1.09 -4.67
C THR A 49 -29.04 1.39 -4.55
N PHE A 50 -28.21 0.65 -5.27
CA PHE A 50 -26.74 0.79 -5.25
C PHE A 50 -26.18 0.94 -6.67
N THR A 51 -24.85 0.92 -6.83
CA THR A 51 -24.23 0.83 -8.18
C THR A 51 -24.47 -0.57 -8.76
N HIS A 52 -24.25 -1.60 -7.93
CA HIS A 52 -24.46 -3.00 -8.30
C HIS A 52 -25.08 -3.77 -7.13
N VAL A 53 -25.92 -4.76 -7.44
CA VAL A 53 -26.42 -5.74 -6.48
C VAL A 53 -26.18 -7.12 -7.07
N PHE A 54 -25.51 -7.98 -6.30
CA PHE A 54 -25.20 -9.36 -6.64
C PHE A 54 -25.99 -10.28 -5.71
N ASP A 55 -26.79 -11.17 -6.29
CA ASP A 55 -27.59 -12.13 -5.55
C ASP A 55 -26.75 -13.34 -5.08
N ALA A 56 -27.41 -14.30 -4.42
CA ALA A 56 -26.76 -15.51 -3.94
C ALA A 56 -26.23 -16.44 -5.05
N GLY A 57 -26.69 -16.26 -6.29
CA GLY A 57 -26.26 -17.00 -7.48
C GLY A 57 -25.08 -16.34 -8.21
N SER A 58 -24.78 -15.06 -7.95
CA SER A 58 -23.70 -14.35 -8.61
C SER A 58 -22.31 -14.95 -8.31
N SER A 59 -21.60 -15.28 -9.38
CA SER A 59 -20.27 -15.91 -9.29
C SER A 59 -19.17 -14.92 -8.90
N GLN A 60 -18.01 -15.40 -8.44
CA GLN A 60 -16.83 -14.55 -8.20
C GLN A 60 -16.38 -13.82 -9.48
N ARG A 61 -16.47 -14.50 -10.62
CA ARG A 61 -16.12 -13.95 -11.93
C ARG A 61 -17.04 -12.81 -12.31
N GLU A 62 -18.36 -12.99 -12.18
CA GLU A 62 -19.37 -11.97 -12.48
C GLU A 62 -19.18 -10.71 -11.62
N VAL A 63 -18.96 -10.88 -10.31
CA VAL A 63 -18.67 -9.76 -9.40
C VAL A 63 -17.45 -8.97 -9.87
N TYR A 64 -16.38 -9.67 -10.25
CA TYR A 64 -15.15 -9.07 -10.72
C TYR A 64 -15.31 -8.34 -12.07
N GLU A 65 -15.87 -9.03 -13.08
CA GLU A 65 -16.04 -8.47 -14.44
C GLU A 65 -16.96 -7.25 -14.43
N THR A 66 -18.00 -7.26 -13.59
CA THR A 66 -19.01 -6.19 -13.53
C THR A 66 -18.52 -4.97 -12.76
N SER A 67 -17.87 -5.17 -11.61
CA SER A 67 -17.58 -4.06 -10.66
C SER A 67 -16.11 -3.67 -10.54
N VAL A 68 -15.16 -4.54 -10.91
CA VAL A 68 -13.74 -4.34 -10.64
C VAL A 68 -12.90 -4.17 -11.90
N LYS A 69 -13.17 -4.93 -12.96
CA LYS A 69 -12.31 -5.00 -14.15
C LYS A 69 -11.97 -3.62 -14.73
N SER A 70 -12.98 -2.78 -14.94
CA SER A 70 -12.80 -1.41 -15.47
C SER A 70 -12.00 -0.48 -14.54
N ILE A 71 -11.96 -0.78 -13.24
CA ILE A 71 -11.18 -0.03 -12.26
C ILE A 71 -9.69 -0.38 -12.36
N VAL A 72 -9.35 -1.61 -12.75
CA VAL A 72 -7.96 -2.02 -13.01
C VAL A 72 -7.37 -1.20 -14.16
N ASP A 73 -8.15 -0.95 -15.21
CA ASP A 73 -7.72 -0.09 -16.33
C ASP A 73 -7.35 1.32 -15.83
N LYS A 74 -8.13 1.86 -14.87
CA LYS A 74 -7.86 3.18 -14.27
C LYS A 74 -6.57 3.22 -13.47
N LEU A 75 -6.16 2.10 -12.87
CA LEU A 75 -4.86 2.01 -12.21
C LEU A 75 -3.72 2.25 -13.20
N LEU A 76 -3.79 1.65 -14.39
CA LEU A 76 -2.77 1.80 -15.46
C LEU A 76 -2.84 3.14 -16.19
N GLU A 77 -3.99 3.81 -16.15
CA GLU A 77 -4.14 5.23 -16.55
C GLU A 77 -3.47 6.19 -15.54
N GLY A 78 -3.13 5.73 -14.33
CA GLY A 78 -2.43 6.52 -13.30
C GLY A 78 -3.31 7.02 -12.15
N PHE A 79 -4.56 6.55 -12.04
CA PHE A 79 -5.43 6.87 -10.90
C PHE A 79 -5.14 5.98 -9.69
N ASN A 80 -5.27 6.54 -8.49
CA ASN A 80 -5.34 5.72 -7.29
C ASN A 80 -6.68 5.01 -7.22
N VAL A 81 -6.67 3.78 -6.72
CA VAL A 81 -7.83 2.90 -6.61
C VAL A 81 -7.92 2.34 -5.20
N THR A 82 -9.13 2.25 -4.66
CA THR A 82 -9.40 1.50 -3.43
C THR A 82 -10.61 0.60 -3.64
N ILE A 83 -10.46 -0.68 -3.31
CA ILE A 83 -11.57 -1.64 -3.23
C ILE A 83 -11.63 -2.13 -1.79
N LEU A 84 -12.74 -1.90 -1.10
CA LEU A 84 -12.92 -2.31 0.29
C LEU A 84 -14.14 -3.22 0.50
N ALA A 85 -13.94 -4.35 1.17
CA ALA A 85 -15.03 -5.20 1.60
C ALA A 85 -15.48 -4.85 3.03
N TYR A 86 -16.79 -4.68 3.22
CA TYR A 86 -17.42 -4.28 4.49
C TYR A 86 -18.66 -5.13 4.80
N GLY A 87 -18.93 -5.37 6.08
CA GLY A 87 -20.07 -6.15 6.56
C GLY A 87 -19.73 -7.00 7.78
N GLN A 88 -20.71 -7.69 8.34
CA GLN A 88 -20.51 -8.52 9.54
C GLN A 88 -19.56 -9.71 9.30
N THR A 89 -19.03 -10.29 10.37
CA THR A 89 -18.34 -11.58 10.32
C THR A 89 -19.22 -12.64 9.67
N GLY A 90 -18.61 -13.43 8.79
CA GLY A 90 -19.31 -14.46 8.03
C GLY A 90 -20.18 -13.96 6.88
N SER A 91 -20.21 -12.65 6.57
CA SER A 91 -20.99 -12.15 5.42
C SER A 91 -20.33 -12.37 4.05
N GLY A 92 -19.05 -12.76 4.02
CA GLY A 92 -18.34 -13.07 2.76
C GLY A 92 -17.26 -12.07 2.34
N LYS A 93 -16.80 -11.16 3.22
CA LYS A 93 -15.73 -10.18 2.91
C LYS A 93 -14.44 -10.82 2.37
N THR A 94 -13.81 -11.68 3.18
CA THR A 94 -12.58 -12.41 2.84
C THR A 94 -12.75 -13.31 1.61
N PHE A 95 -13.91 -13.97 1.47
CA PHE A 95 -14.24 -14.77 0.27
C PHE A 95 -14.29 -13.89 -0.99
N THR A 96 -14.91 -12.71 -0.90
CA THR A 96 -15.01 -11.77 -2.01
C THR A 96 -13.65 -11.20 -2.39
N MET A 97 -12.86 -10.76 -1.41
CA MET A 97 -11.54 -10.21 -1.69
C MET A 97 -10.53 -11.28 -2.12
N GLY A 98 -10.64 -12.51 -1.63
CA GLY A 98 -9.63 -13.56 -1.85
C GLY A 98 -8.34 -13.34 -1.05
N THR A 99 -8.42 -12.67 0.11
CA THR A 99 -7.28 -12.40 1.00
C THR A 99 -6.70 -13.66 1.64
N SER A 100 -7.46 -14.76 1.68
CA SER A 100 -7.02 -16.08 2.15
C SER A 100 -6.85 -17.06 0.99
N PHE A 101 -6.34 -16.60 -0.16
CA PHE A 101 -6.04 -17.45 -1.30
C PHE A 101 -5.08 -18.59 -0.91
N GLU A 102 -5.36 -19.81 -1.37
CA GLU A 102 -4.62 -21.02 -1.01
C GLU A 102 -3.79 -21.59 -2.19
N GLY A 103 -3.60 -20.83 -3.28
CA GLY A 103 -2.84 -21.28 -4.44
C GLY A 103 -3.63 -22.11 -5.46
N LYS A 104 -4.95 -22.23 -5.30
CA LYS A 104 -5.83 -22.95 -6.23
C LYS A 104 -6.56 -21.98 -7.15
N TYR A 105 -6.31 -22.09 -8.44
CA TYR A 105 -7.04 -21.36 -9.48
C TYR A 105 -8.29 -22.13 -9.88
N ASP A 106 -9.37 -21.91 -9.15
CA ASP A 106 -10.71 -22.40 -9.50
C ASP A 106 -11.67 -21.22 -9.74
N ASP A 107 -12.93 -21.51 -10.10
CA ASP A 107 -13.95 -20.49 -10.31
C ASP A 107 -14.25 -19.68 -9.03
N GLY A 108 -13.82 -20.17 -7.87
CA GLY A 108 -13.96 -19.57 -6.54
C GLY A 108 -12.93 -18.50 -6.20
N ILE A 109 -11.91 -18.24 -7.03
CA ILE A 109 -10.92 -17.19 -6.73
C ILE A 109 -11.57 -15.80 -6.61
N GLY A 110 -11.17 -15.05 -5.59
CA GLY A 110 -11.68 -13.72 -5.29
C GLY A 110 -11.11 -12.60 -6.15
N ILE A 111 -11.35 -11.37 -5.73
CA ILE A 111 -10.96 -10.17 -6.45
C ILE A 111 -9.44 -10.04 -6.57
N ILE A 112 -8.67 -10.23 -5.49
CA ILE A 112 -7.22 -10.00 -5.52
C ILE A 112 -6.52 -10.87 -6.57
N PRO A 113 -6.71 -12.21 -6.63
CA PRO A 113 -6.08 -13.02 -7.68
C PRO A 113 -6.50 -12.62 -9.10
N ARG A 114 -7.78 -12.29 -9.32
CA ARG A 114 -8.28 -11.86 -10.64
C ARG A 114 -7.68 -10.52 -11.06
N THR A 115 -7.63 -9.55 -10.15
CA THR A 115 -6.98 -8.25 -10.35
C THR A 115 -5.51 -8.41 -10.71
N LEU A 116 -4.79 -9.32 -10.04
CA LEU A 116 -3.37 -9.54 -10.33
C LEU A 116 -3.15 -10.12 -11.72
N ASN A 117 -3.94 -11.11 -12.12
CA ASN A 117 -3.87 -11.67 -13.47
C ASN A 117 -4.12 -10.59 -14.53
N ASP A 118 -5.27 -9.90 -14.45
CA ASP A 118 -5.62 -8.85 -15.41
C ASP A 118 -4.58 -7.71 -15.43
N LEU A 119 -4.06 -7.30 -14.27
CA LEU A 119 -3.05 -6.23 -14.19
C LEU A 119 -1.78 -6.61 -14.94
N PHE A 120 -1.24 -7.81 -14.70
CA PHE A 120 0.00 -8.24 -15.35
C PHE A 120 -0.20 -8.57 -16.83
N ASP A 121 -1.37 -9.10 -17.22
CA ASP A 121 -1.74 -9.28 -18.62
C ASP A 121 -1.76 -7.94 -19.36
N GLN A 122 -2.44 -6.92 -18.83
CA GLN A 122 -2.49 -5.58 -19.43
C GLN A 122 -1.13 -4.87 -19.43
N ILE A 123 -0.29 -5.09 -18.41
CA ILE A 123 1.10 -4.59 -18.41
C ILE A 123 1.89 -5.22 -19.56
N GLY A 124 1.70 -6.51 -19.81
CA GLY A 124 2.31 -7.22 -20.94
C GLY A 124 1.85 -6.66 -22.28
N GLU A 125 0.56 -6.38 -22.45
CA GLU A 125 0.00 -5.79 -23.67
C GLU A 125 0.54 -4.38 -23.96
N GLN A 126 0.84 -3.58 -22.93
CA GLN A 126 1.35 -2.21 -23.07
C GLN A 126 2.89 -2.11 -23.07
N SER A 127 3.61 -3.24 -23.02
CA SER A 127 5.07 -3.26 -22.79
C SER A 127 5.89 -2.62 -23.91
N SER A 128 5.33 -2.48 -25.11
CA SER A 128 6.00 -1.81 -26.24
C SER A 128 6.05 -0.28 -26.10
N GLU A 129 5.12 0.31 -25.36
CA GLU A 129 5.04 1.76 -25.17
C GLU A 129 5.54 2.20 -23.79
N PHE A 130 5.31 1.38 -22.77
CA PHE A 130 5.64 1.69 -21.38
C PHE A 130 6.32 0.53 -20.68
N ARG A 131 7.26 0.85 -19.78
CA ARG A 131 7.76 -0.08 -18.76
C ARG A 131 7.00 0.15 -17.46
N CYS A 132 6.44 -0.89 -16.87
CA CYS A 132 5.81 -0.82 -15.55
C CYS A 132 6.69 -1.50 -14.50
N ALA A 133 6.92 -0.82 -13.38
CA ALA A 133 7.52 -1.41 -12.19
C ALA A 133 6.46 -1.50 -11.10
N VAL A 134 6.21 -2.72 -10.60
CA VAL A 134 5.17 -3.00 -9.61
C VAL A 134 5.82 -3.37 -8.28
N THR A 135 5.36 -2.75 -7.20
CA THR A 135 5.67 -3.19 -5.83
C THR A 135 4.41 -3.55 -5.07
N CYS A 136 4.48 -4.53 -4.17
CA CYS A 136 3.40 -4.87 -3.26
C CYS A 136 3.79 -4.69 -1.79
N SER A 137 2.82 -4.33 -0.96
CA SER A 137 2.94 -4.32 0.50
C SER A 137 1.67 -4.91 1.13
N PHE A 138 1.79 -5.45 2.34
CA PHE A 138 0.65 -6.05 3.03
C PHE A 138 0.66 -5.71 4.51
N VAL A 139 -0.41 -5.06 4.96
CA VAL A 139 -0.54 -4.54 6.31
C VAL A 139 -1.73 -5.16 7.02
N GLU A 140 -1.55 -5.50 8.30
CA GLU A 140 -2.62 -5.79 9.24
C GLU A 140 -2.76 -4.63 10.24
N LEU A 141 -3.98 -4.11 10.41
CA LEU A 141 -4.34 -3.20 11.47
C LEU A 141 -5.18 -3.95 12.52
N TYR A 142 -4.61 -4.10 13.73
CA TYR A 142 -5.25 -4.77 14.86
C TYR A 142 -5.06 -3.97 16.15
N GLN A 143 -6.16 -3.65 16.83
CA GLN A 143 -6.16 -2.85 18.06
C GLN A 143 -5.35 -1.54 17.93
N GLU A 144 -5.60 -0.76 16.88
CA GLU A 144 -4.87 0.49 16.59
C GLU A 144 -3.34 0.31 16.42
N ASN A 145 -2.85 -0.91 16.17
CA ASN A 145 -1.46 -1.19 15.84
C ASN A 145 -1.35 -1.71 14.42
N VAL A 146 -0.37 -1.20 13.67
CA VAL A 146 -0.15 -1.50 12.26
C VAL A 146 1.02 -2.46 12.18
N TYR A 147 0.83 -3.61 11.56
CA TYR A 147 1.81 -4.67 11.42
C TYR A 147 2.11 -4.92 9.94
N ASP A 148 3.38 -4.98 9.60
CA ASP A 148 3.86 -5.38 8.29
C ASP A 148 3.84 -6.92 8.17
N LEU A 149 2.98 -7.44 7.28
CA LEU A 149 2.81 -8.87 7.07
C LEU A 149 3.85 -9.48 6.13
N LEU A 150 4.58 -8.66 5.36
CA LEU A 150 5.63 -9.13 4.43
C LEU A 150 7.03 -9.07 5.04
N SER A 151 7.19 -8.38 6.17
CA SER A 151 8.48 -8.28 6.85
C SER A 151 8.98 -9.63 7.36
N TYR A 152 10.26 -9.91 7.10
CA TYR A 152 11.02 -11.03 7.70
C TYR A 152 11.51 -10.73 9.13
N ARG A 153 11.29 -9.51 9.64
CA ARG A 153 11.75 -9.09 10.97
C ARG A 153 11.01 -9.81 12.10
N ASN A 154 11.57 -9.73 13.30
CA ASN A 154 10.95 -10.27 14.50
C ASN A 154 9.59 -9.61 14.78
N ARG A 155 8.67 -10.32 15.44
CA ARG A 155 7.26 -9.90 15.60
C ARG A 155 7.08 -8.50 16.20
N PHE A 156 7.95 -8.05 17.11
CA PHE A 156 7.93 -6.70 17.69
C PHE A 156 8.39 -5.61 16.72
N GLU A 157 9.26 -5.95 15.76
CA GLU A 157 9.80 -5.04 14.74
C GLU A 157 8.92 -4.96 13.50
N LYS A 158 7.88 -5.80 13.40
CA LYS A 158 6.85 -5.71 12.36
C LYS A 158 5.88 -4.55 12.60
N MET A 159 5.83 -3.98 13.81
CA MET A 159 4.95 -2.87 14.10
C MET A 159 5.50 -1.58 13.47
N VAL A 160 4.69 -0.94 12.63
CA VAL A 160 5.07 0.26 11.88
C VAL A 160 4.21 1.46 12.27
N GLY A 161 4.78 2.66 12.13
CA GLY A 161 4.09 3.92 12.42
C GLY A 161 3.42 4.52 11.19
N ILE A 162 2.37 5.30 11.38
CA ILE A 162 1.72 6.09 10.32
C ILE A 162 2.14 7.55 10.45
N ARG A 163 2.65 8.14 9.37
CA ARG A 163 2.93 9.57 9.24
C ARG A 163 2.11 10.19 8.10
N GLU A 164 2.00 11.52 8.11
CA GLU A 164 1.37 12.31 7.08
C GLU A 164 2.43 13.24 6.48
N ASP A 165 2.51 13.29 5.15
CA ASP A 165 3.31 14.25 4.39
C ASP A 165 2.41 15.03 3.40
N ALA A 166 3.02 15.85 2.53
CA ALA A 166 2.28 16.64 1.54
C ALA A 166 1.57 15.79 0.48
N SER A 167 2.01 14.55 0.26
CA SER A 167 1.46 13.58 -0.70
C SER A 167 0.38 12.68 -0.08
N GLY A 168 0.29 12.64 1.25
CA GLY A 168 -0.76 11.96 2.00
C GLY A 168 -0.21 11.11 3.14
N VAL A 169 -0.83 9.96 3.37
CA VAL A 169 -0.48 9.06 4.47
C VAL A 169 0.62 8.10 4.03
N ILE A 170 1.71 8.07 4.80
CA ILE A 170 2.86 7.18 4.58
C ILE A 170 3.09 6.28 5.81
N ILE A 171 3.72 5.13 5.58
CA ILE A 171 4.07 4.15 6.61
C ILE A 171 5.59 3.94 6.56
N PRO A 172 6.39 4.76 7.26
CA PRO A 172 7.85 4.63 7.22
C PRO A 172 8.30 3.25 7.71
N GLY A 173 9.21 2.64 6.95
CA GLY A 173 9.74 1.32 7.27
C GLY A 173 8.84 0.14 6.86
N LEU A 174 7.73 0.39 6.17
CA LEU A 174 6.93 -0.66 5.55
C LEU A 174 7.73 -1.37 4.45
N THR A 175 7.69 -2.69 4.44
CA THR A 175 8.30 -3.50 3.39
C THR A 175 7.49 -3.37 2.10
N GLU A 176 8.12 -2.81 1.06
CA GLU A 176 7.63 -2.83 -0.31
C GLU A 176 8.45 -3.84 -1.13
N VAL A 177 7.79 -4.88 -1.64
CA VAL A 177 8.45 -5.95 -2.39
C VAL A 177 8.25 -5.73 -3.89
N PRO A 178 9.32 -5.68 -4.71
CA PRO A 178 9.20 -5.67 -6.16
C PRO A 178 8.65 -7.01 -6.66
N VAL A 179 7.72 -6.97 -7.61
CA VAL A 179 7.08 -8.15 -8.17
C VAL A 179 6.94 -8.02 -9.69
N ASN A 180 7.11 -9.13 -10.41
CA ASN A 180 7.16 -9.15 -11.87
C ASN A 180 6.08 -10.03 -12.52
N SER A 181 5.26 -10.70 -11.73
CA SER A 181 4.15 -11.54 -12.23
C SER A 181 3.02 -11.67 -11.21
N ALA A 182 1.84 -12.09 -11.69
CA ALA A 182 0.70 -12.39 -10.85
C ALA A 182 1.02 -13.51 -9.86
N ASP A 183 1.64 -14.60 -10.31
CA ASP A 183 2.03 -15.74 -9.45
C ASP A 183 3.02 -15.35 -8.36
N GLU A 184 4.02 -14.53 -8.68
CA GLU A 184 4.97 -14.01 -7.68
C GLU A 184 4.24 -13.18 -6.63
N THR A 185 3.35 -12.30 -7.06
CA THR A 185 2.58 -11.43 -6.16
C THR A 185 1.63 -12.26 -5.29
N LEU A 186 1.03 -13.31 -5.82
CA LEU A 186 0.15 -14.22 -5.08
C LEU A 186 0.90 -15.04 -4.04
N ARG A 187 2.15 -15.43 -4.29
CA ARG A 187 3.00 -16.07 -3.26
C ARG A 187 3.19 -15.15 -2.04
N TRP A 188 3.38 -13.85 -2.26
CA TRP A 188 3.46 -12.87 -1.18
C TRP A 188 2.15 -12.68 -0.43
N LEU A 189 1.02 -12.71 -1.15
CA LEU A 189 -0.31 -12.70 -0.53
C LEU A 189 -0.50 -13.91 0.39
N ILE A 190 -0.18 -15.12 -0.08
CA ILE A 190 -0.26 -16.38 0.68
C ILE A 190 0.65 -16.32 1.91
N GLN A 191 1.89 -15.85 1.75
CA GLN A 191 2.84 -15.71 2.85
C GLN A 191 2.34 -14.75 3.92
N GLY A 192 1.84 -13.56 3.54
CA GLY A 192 1.32 -12.59 4.48
C GLY A 192 0.03 -13.07 5.17
N ALA A 193 -0.86 -13.77 4.45
CA ALA A 193 -2.04 -14.39 5.02
C ALA A 193 -1.69 -15.48 6.04
N SER A 194 -0.66 -16.28 5.76
CA SER A 194 -0.13 -17.30 6.68
C SER A 194 0.48 -16.65 7.92
N ALA A 195 1.25 -15.57 7.76
CA ALA A 195 1.82 -14.82 8.87
C ALA A 195 0.74 -14.24 9.79
N ARG A 196 -0.36 -13.74 9.21
CA ARG A 196 -1.56 -13.29 9.95
C ARG A 196 -2.21 -14.45 10.73
N ALA A 197 -2.41 -15.60 10.09
CA ALA A 197 -3.04 -16.77 10.75
C ALA A 197 -2.22 -17.27 11.96
N VAL A 198 -0.89 -17.33 11.84
CA VAL A 198 0.01 -17.70 12.96
C VAL A 198 -0.03 -16.66 14.08
N ALA A 199 -0.13 -15.37 13.74
CA ALA A 199 -0.31 -14.30 14.72
C ALA A 199 -1.63 -14.45 15.49
N SER A 200 -2.71 -14.86 14.81
CA SER A 200 -4.01 -15.13 15.40
C SER A 200 -3.98 -16.25 16.44
N THR A 201 -3.40 -17.40 16.11
CA THR A 201 -3.33 -18.57 17.01
C THR A 201 -2.42 -18.33 18.21
N SER A 202 -1.30 -17.63 18.02
CA SER A 202 -0.33 -17.36 19.11
C SER A 202 -0.81 -16.34 20.14
N MET A 203 -1.79 -15.49 19.80
CA MET A 203 -2.20 -14.34 20.61
C MET A 203 -3.70 -14.35 20.96
N ASN A 204 -4.41 -15.46 20.75
CA ASN A 204 -5.88 -15.52 20.85
C ASN A 204 -6.59 -14.43 20.02
N LYS A 205 -5.98 -13.92 18.94
CA LYS A 205 -6.61 -12.92 18.07
C LYS A 205 -7.51 -13.63 17.08
N GLU A 206 -8.80 -13.35 17.09
CA GLU A 206 -9.67 -13.81 16.01
C GLU A 206 -9.41 -12.96 14.76
N SER A 207 -9.20 -13.60 13.60
CA SER A 207 -8.87 -12.91 12.34
C SER A 207 -9.98 -11.97 11.85
N ASN A 208 -11.23 -12.21 12.26
CA ASN A 208 -12.37 -11.33 12.00
C ASN A 208 -12.30 -9.96 12.72
N ARG A 209 -11.32 -9.74 13.60
CA ARG A 209 -11.13 -8.52 14.40
C ARG A 209 -9.99 -7.62 13.90
N SER A 210 -9.29 -8.02 12.85
CA SER A 210 -8.26 -7.20 12.20
C SER A 210 -8.67 -6.77 10.79
N HIS A 211 -8.22 -5.58 10.40
CA HIS A 211 -8.34 -5.10 9.02
C HIS A 211 -7.05 -5.44 8.28
N THR A 212 -7.14 -5.80 7.01
CA THR A 212 -5.97 -5.98 6.17
C THR A 212 -6.02 -5.10 4.93
N ILE A 213 -4.88 -4.55 4.55
CA ILE A 213 -4.72 -3.70 3.36
C ILE A 213 -3.56 -4.27 2.56
N PHE A 214 -3.88 -4.92 1.43
CA PHE A 214 -2.89 -5.30 0.44
C PHE A 214 -2.78 -4.18 -0.60
N THR A 215 -1.59 -3.63 -0.80
CA THR A 215 -1.37 -2.48 -1.68
C THR A 215 -0.48 -2.87 -2.84
N LEU A 216 -0.91 -2.54 -4.06
CA LEU A 216 -0.08 -2.55 -5.26
C LEU A 216 0.29 -1.12 -5.61
N THR A 217 1.56 -0.86 -5.88
CA THR A 217 2.03 0.42 -6.41
C THR A 217 2.60 0.20 -7.80
N VAL A 218 2.00 0.85 -8.80
CA VAL A 218 2.42 0.76 -10.20
C VAL A 218 3.13 2.05 -10.58
N ARG A 219 4.38 1.93 -11.02
CA ARG A 219 5.19 3.03 -11.56
C ARG A 219 5.32 2.85 -13.07
N LYS A 220 4.65 3.72 -13.84
CA LYS A 220 4.67 3.67 -15.31
C LYS A 220 5.79 4.56 -15.83
N ILE A 221 6.65 4.01 -16.68
CA ILE A 221 7.88 4.64 -17.15
C ILE A 221 7.87 4.64 -18.68
N ARG A 222 8.16 5.79 -19.29
CA ARG A 222 8.34 5.95 -20.74
C ARG A 222 9.62 6.72 -21.01
N ASN A 223 10.47 6.25 -21.92
CA ASN A 223 11.75 6.89 -22.26
C ASN A 223 12.62 7.20 -21.01
N ASN A 224 12.70 6.26 -20.06
CA ASN A 224 13.37 6.40 -18.76
C ASN A 224 12.84 7.52 -17.84
N GLN A 225 11.69 8.12 -18.15
CA GLN A 225 11.01 9.09 -17.29
C GLN A 225 9.81 8.45 -16.62
N LEU A 226 9.62 8.75 -15.34
CA LEU A 226 8.46 8.32 -14.58
C LEU A 226 7.25 9.15 -15.03
N VAL A 227 6.26 8.48 -15.61
CA VAL A 227 5.07 9.12 -16.20
C VAL A 227 3.94 9.19 -15.19
N THR A 228 3.69 8.10 -14.46
CA THR A 228 2.67 8.05 -13.41
C THR A 228 3.09 7.13 -12.26
N ILE A 229 2.56 7.42 -11.06
CA ILE A 229 2.62 6.54 -9.90
C ILE A 229 1.21 6.36 -9.37
N SER A 230 0.67 5.15 -9.47
CA SER A 230 -0.68 4.85 -8.97
C SER A 230 -0.64 3.77 -7.91
N LYS A 231 -1.57 3.84 -6.96
CA LYS A 231 -1.72 2.86 -5.88
C LYS A 231 -3.10 2.21 -5.93
N MET A 232 -3.15 0.90 -5.79
CA MET A 232 -4.38 0.14 -5.58
C MET A 232 -4.37 -0.45 -4.17
N HIS A 233 -5.35 -0.06 -3.36
CA HIS A 233 -5.59 -0.63 -2.04
C HIS A 233 -6.71 -1.66 -2.09
N LEU A 234 -6.40 -2.91 -1.74
CA LEU A 234 -7.33 -4.02 -1.66
C LEU A 234 -7.55 -4.34 -0.17
N VAL A 235 -8.71 -3.92 0.34
CA VAL A 235 -9.00 -3.82 1.77
C VAL A 235 -10.04 -4.85 2.19
N ASP A 236 -9.68 -5.66 3.19
CA ASP A 236 -10.60 -6.60 3.87
C ASP A 236 -10.77 -6.14 5.31
N LEU A 237 -11.93 -5.56 5.64
CA LEU A 237 -12.18 -4.99 6.95
C LEU A 237 -12.58 -6.06 7.97
N ALA A 238 -12.39 -5.78 9.25
CA ALA A 238 -12.96 -6.55 10.35
C ALA A 238 -14.51 -6.60 10.27
N GLY A 239 -15.11 -7.52 11.02
CA GLY A 239 -16.56 -7.63 11.16
C GLY A 239 -17.20 -6.36 11.74
N SER A 240 -18.30 -5.91 11.14
CA SER A 240 -19.03 -4.71 11.56
C SER A 240 -20.05 -4.94 12.68
N GLU A 241 -20.21 -6.18 13.14
CA GLU A 241 -21.22 -6.54 14.12
C GLU A 241 -21.00 -5.92 15.50
N ARG A 242 -22.10 -5.63 16.19
CA ARG A 242 -22.05 -5.03 17.52
C ARG A 242 -21.72 -6.07 18.58
N SER A 243 -20.88 -5.68 19.54
CA SER A 243 -20.40 -6.53 20.64
C SER A 243 -21.51 -7.09 21.54
N LYS A 244 -22.75 -6.58 21.48
CA LYS A 244 -23.88 -7.12 22.24
C LYS A 244 -24.23 -8.57 21.88
N LYS A 245 -23.86 -9.06 20.68
CA LYS A 245 -24.02 -10.47 20.30
C LYS A 245 -22.94 -11.39 20.87
N THR A 246 -21.79 -10.86 21.30
CA THR A 246 -20.74 -11.66 21.92
C THR A 246 -20.91 -11.58 23.44
N ARG A 247 -21.16 -12.72 24.12
CA ARG A 247 -21.25 -12.80 25.59
C ARG A 247 -19.85 -12.63 26.24
N ALA A 248 -19.10 -11.63 25.80
CA ALA A 248 -17.71 -11.38 26.19
C ALA A 248 -17.66 -10.58 27.49
N VAL A 249 -16.96 -11.10 28.50
CA VAL A 249 -16.74 -10.46 29.81
C VAL A 249 -15.24 -10.16 29.97
N GLY A 250 -14.88 -9.10 30.71
CA GLY A 250 -13.49 -8.77 31.06
C GLY A 250 -12.68 -8.17 29.91
N ASP A 251 -11.44 -8.63 29.70
CA ASP A 251 -10.53 -8.09 28.68
C ASP A 251 -11.07 -8.21 27.25
N ARG A 252 -11.92 -9.21 26.97
CA ARG A 252 -12.65 -9.34 25.70
C ARG A 252 -13.64 -8.19 25.44
N LEU A 253 -14.16 -7.54 26.49
CA LEU A 253 -15.01 -6.36 26.36
C LEU A 253 -14.17 -5.11 26.03
N ARG A 254 -13.03 -4.93 26.71
CA ARG A 254 -12.06 -3.85 26.40
C ARG A 254 -11.53 -3.97 24.98
N GLU A 255 -11.22 -5.19 24.55
CA GLU A 255 -10.84 -5.52 23.18
C GLU A 255 -11.96 -5.18 22.17
N SER A 256 -13.21 -5.57 22.46
CA SER A 256 -14.35 -5.27 21.60
C SER A 256 -14.59 -3.78 21.39
N ILE A 257 -14.28 -2.94 22.39
CA ILE A 257 -14.33 -1.47 22.28
C ILE A 257 -13.26 -0.97 21.29
N HIS A 258 -12.05 -1.54 21.31
CA HIS A 258 -10.95 -1.10 20.44
C HIS A 258 -11.12 -1.55 18.99
N ILE A 259 -11.69 -2.74 18.74
CA ILE A 259 -12.00 -3.21 17.37
C ILE A 259 -13.06 -2.32 16.73
N ASN A 260 -14.10 -2.00 17.51
CA ASN A 260 -15.15 -1.11 17.05
C ASN A 260 -14.70 0.34 16.93
N LYS A 261 -13.59 0.75 17.56
CA LYS A 261 -13.06 2.12 17.42
C LYS A 261 -12.78 2.46 15.96
N GLY A 262 -12.09 1.57 15.23
CA GLY A 262 -11.77 1.78 13.81
C GLY A 262 -13.02 1.89 12.94
N LEU A 263 -13.96 0.96 13.07
CA LEU A 263 -15.20 0.95 12.28
C LEU A 263 -16.19 2.06 12.68
N LEU A 264 -16.20 2.45 13.96
CA LEU A 264 -16.97 3.60 14.46
C LEU A 264 -16.43 4.90 13.88
N ALA A 265 -15.12 5.11 13.94
CA ALA A 265 -14.46 6.27 13.34
C ALA A 265 -14.73 6.32 11.83
N LEU A 266 -14.62 5.18 11.14
CA LEU A 266 -14.98 5.07 9.72
C LEU A 266 -16.44 5.47 9.48
N GLY A 267 -17.37 5.01 10.34
CA GLY A 267 -18.77 5.39 10.26
C GLY A 267 -19.03 6.87 10.46
N ASN A 268 -18.28 7.52 11.35
CA ASN A 268 -18.34 8.97 11.56
C ASN A 268 -17.82 9.73 10.34
N VAL A 269 -16.69 9.31 9.77
CA VAL A 269 -16.12 9.88 8.54
C VAL A 269 -17.12 9.78 7.38
N ILE A 270 -17.70 8.60 7.15
CA ILE A 270 -18.68 8.40 6.08
C ILE A 270 -19.95 9.22 6.30
N ALA A 271 -20.44 9.31 7.54
CA ALA A 271 -21.59 10.16 7.87
C ALA A 271 -21.30 11.65 7.62
N ALA A 272 -20.10 12.12 7.97
CA ALA A 272 -19.70 13.50 7.78
C ALA A 272 -19.54 13.84 6.29
N LEU A 273 -18.91 12.95 5.51
CA LEU A 273 -18.70 13.13 4.06
C LEU A 273 -19.99 13.00 3.24
N GLY A 274 -20.92 12.13 3.66
CA GLY A 274 -22.21 11.96 2.99
C GLY A 274 -23.23 13.07 3.29
N SER A 275 -22.92 13.98 4.23
CA SER A 275 -23.79 15.11 4.57
C SER A 275 -23.50 16.32 3.68
N ILE A 276 -24.47 16.73 2.86
CA ILE A 276 -24.39 17.88 1.95
C ILE A 276 -24.07 19.20 2.70
N LYS A 277 -24.41 19.30 3.99
CA LYS A 277 -24.21 20.50 4.81
C LYS A 277 -22.76 20.74 5.25
N ASN A 278 -21.87 19.75 5.13
CA ASN A 278 -20.53 19.78 5.71
C ASN A 278 -19.38 19.96 4.69
N THR A 279 -19.61 20.62 3.56
CA THR A 279 -18.55 20.93 2.57
C THR A 279 -17.40 21.78 3.14
N LYS A 280 -17.54 22.35 4.34
CA LYS A 280 -16.48 23.06 5.08
C LYS A 280 -16.19 22.50 6.49
N GLY A 281 -16.80 21.37 6.86
CA GLY A 281 -16.61 20.76 8.18
C GLY A 281 -15.31 19.97 8.27
N TYR A 282 -14.63 20.04 9.43
CA TYR A 282 -13.47 19.19 9.71
C TYR A 282 -13.90 17.70 9.74
N ILE A 283 -13.22 16.86 8.95
CA ILE A 283 -13.43 15.41 8.96
C ILE A 283 -12.38 14.75 9.85
N SER A 284 -12.83 14.06 10.90
CA SER A 284 -11.96 13.48 11.92
C SER A 284 -11.28 12.17 11.50
N TYR A 285 -10.53 12.17 10.39
CA TYR A 285 -9.76 10.98 9.97
C TYR A 285 -8.77 10.50 11.03
N ARG A 286 -8.33 11.38 11.92
CA ARG A 286 -7.35 11.09 12.97
C ARG A 286 -7.89 10.26 14.14
N ASP A 287 -9.21 10.06 14.22
CA ASP A 287 -9.84 9.33 15.32
C ASP A 287 -9.45 7.84 15.36
N SER A 288 -9.02 7.28 14.23
CA SER A 288 -8.45 5.93 14.15
C SER A 288 -7.33 5.83 13.12
N LYS A 289 -6.42 4.87 13.29
CA LYS A 289 -5.42 4.57 12.26
C LYS A 289 -6.07 4.07 10.96
N LEU A 290 -7.21 3.37 11.04
CA LEU A 290 -7.94 2.89 9.87
C LEU A 290 -8.38 4.05 8.97
N THR A 291 -9.03 5.06 9.56
CA THR A 291 -9.51 6.23 8.82
C THR A 291 -8.38 7.09 8.28
N ARG A 292 -7.22 7.13 8.94
CA ARG A 292 -6.02 7.76 8.37
C ARG A 292 -5.54 6.99 7.14
N LEU A 293 -5.40 5.67 7.22
CA LEU A 293 -4.96 4.84 6.09
C LEU A 293 -5.90 4.94 4.88
N LEU A 294 -7.21 5.12 5.11
CA LEU A 294 -8.23 5.25 4.07
C LEU A 294 -8.62 6.70 3.74
N GLN A 295 -7.88 7.68 4.23
CA GLN A 295 -8.21 9.10 4.06
C GLN A 295 -8.27 9.51 2.58
N ASN A 296 -7.37 8.99 1.75
CA ASN A 296 -7.41 9.26 0.30
C ASN A 296 -8.54 8.50 -0.40
N SER A 297 -8.93 7.35 0.13
CA SER A 297 -9.99 6.50 -0.40
C SER A 297 -11.39 7.08 -0.20
N LEU A 298 -11.61 7.86 0.86
CA LEU A 298 -12.91 8.42 1.22
C LEU A 298 -12.83 9.95 1.23
N GLY A 299 -13.41 10.61 0.24
CA GLY A 299 -13.38 12.07 0.09
C GLY A 299 -12.09 12.64 -0.50
N GLY A 300 -11.16 11.79 -0.94
CA GLY A 300 -9.82 12.17 -1.41
C GLY A 300 -9.52 11.79 -2.86
N ASN A 301 -8.23 11.70 -3.19
CA ASN A 301 -7.72 11.32 -4.51
C ASN A 301 -7.66 9.79 -4.67
N SER A 302 -8.82 9.18 -4.93
CA SER A 302 -8.95 7.76 -5.27
C SER A 302 -10.27 7.50 -5.98
N ILE A 303 -10.27 6.60 -6.95
CA ILE A 303 -11.48 5.90 -7.38
C ILE A 303 -11.74 4.83 -6.32
N THR A 304 -12.96 4.77 -5.79
CA THR A 304 -13.26 3.89 -4.64
C THR A 304 -14.50 3.07 -4.89
N LEU A 305 -14.37 1.76 -4.71
CA LEU A 305 -15.45 0.79 -4.71
C LEU A 305 -15.58 0.18 -3.31
N MET A 306 -16.75 0.31 -2.71
CA MET A 306 -17.11 -0.42 -1.50
C MET A 306 -17.96 -1.64 -1.87
N ILE A 307 -17.57 -2.81 -1.38
CA ILE A 307 -18.33 -4.05 -1.52
C ILE A 307 -18.96 -4.40 -0.18
N ALA A 308 -20.25 -4.10 -0.06
CA ALA A 308 -21.05 -4.39 1.12
C ALA A 308 -21.54 -5.85 1.08
N CYS A 309 -20.87 -6.71 1.84
CA CYS A 309 -21.19 -8.13 1.95
C CYS A 309 -22.26 -8.34 3.03
N VAL A 310 -23.39 -8.95 2.67
CA VAL A 310 -24.54 -9.16 3.58
C VAL A 310 -24.94 -10.63 3.68
N SER A 311 -25.49 -10.99 4.84
CA SER A 311 -26.09 -12.30 5.08
C SER A 311 -27.59 -12.26 4.75
N PRO A 312 -28.13 -13.28 4.06
CA PRO A 312 -29.55 -13.37 3.80
C PRO A 312 -30.35 -13.85 5.02
N ALA A 313 -29.72 -14.47 6.02
CA ALA A 313 -30.43 -15.09 7.14
C ALA A 313 -31.17 -14.07 8.03
N ASP A 314 -32.42 -14.39 8.38
CA ASP A 314 -33.30 -13.66 9.29
C ASP A 314 -32.66 -13.22 10.62
N TYR A 315 -31.90 -14.08 11.29
CA TYR A 315 -31.25 -13.76 12.57
C TYR A 315 -30.14 -12.68 12.45
N ASN A 316 -29.68 -12.40 11.22
CA ASN A 316 -28.71 -11.36 10.89
C ASN A 316 -29.36 -10.07 10.38
N LEU A 317 -30.69 -9.98 10.35
CA LEU A 317 -31.45 -8.84 9.81
C LEU A 317 -30.93 -7.47 10.28
N GLU A 318 -30.71 -7.29 11.59
CA GLU A 318 -30.27 -6.00 12.14
C GLU A 318 -28.90 -5.57 11.59
N GLU A 319 -27.98 -6.52 11.44
CA GLU A 319 -26.62 -6.28 10.95
C GLU A 319 -26.61 -6.07 9.42
N THR A 320 -27.47 -6.80 8.70
CA THR A 320 -27.72 -6.57 7.27
C THR A 320 -28.27 -5.17 7.02
N LEU A 321 -29.31 -4.74 7.75
CA LEU A 321 -29.85 -3.38 7.64
C LEU A 321 -28.81 -2.31 8.02
N SER A 322 -28.02 -2.56 9.07
CA SER A 322 -26.93 -1.65 9.45
C SER A 322 -25.90 -1.51 8.32
N THR A 323 -25.54 -2.61 7.67
CA THR A 323 -24.60 -2.65 6.54
C THR A 323 -25.15 -1.89 5.32
N LEU A 324 -26.42 -2.10 4.95
CA LEU A 324 -27.05 -1.43 3.82
C LEU A 324 -27.20 0.08 4.05
N ARG A 325 -27.58 0.51 5.25
CA ARG A 325 -27.64 1.95 5.61
C ARG A 325 -26.26 2.60 5.66
N TYR A 326 -25.22 1.83 5.96
CA TYR A 326 -23.84 2.29 5.90
C TYR A 326 -23.37 2.48 4.46
N ALA A 327 -23.64 1.48 3.61
CA ALA A 327 -23.41 1.50 2.18
C ALA A 327 -24.14 2.65 1.46
N ASP A 328 -25.40 2.92 1.81
CA ASP A 328 -26.19 4.03 1.26
C ASP A 328 -25.57 5.40 1.57
N ARG A 329 -24.98 5.55 2.75
CA ARG A 329 -24.25 6.78 3.10
C ARG A 329 -22.93 6.89 2.34
N ALA A 330 -22.25 5.77 2.10
CA ALA A 330 -21.00 5.76 1.34
C ALA A 330 -21.21 6.22 -0.11
N LEU A 331 -22.31 5.84 -0.77
CA LEU A 331 -22.67 6.30 -2.12
C LEU A 331 -22.67 7.83 -2.29
N LYS A 332 -22.93 8.56 -1.20
CA LYS A 332 -23.04 10.03 -1.21
C LYS A 332 -21.67 10.72 -1.13
N ILE A 333 -20.61 9.97 -0.85
CA ILE A 333 -19.25 10.51 -0.74
C ILE A 333 -18.75 10.84 -2.14
N ARG A 334 -18.33 12.09 -2.34
CA ARG A 334 -17.67 12.54 -3.56
C ARG A 334 -16.15 12.48 -3.40
N ASN A 335 -15.49 11.76 -4.29
CA ASN A 335 -14.04 11.71 -4.37
C ASN A 335 -13.54 12.70 -5.45
N LYS A 336 -12.23 12.95 -5.43
CA LYS A 336 -11.54 13.80 -6.41
C LYS A 336 -10.39 13.00 -7.05
N PRO A 337 -10.69 11.92 -7.78
CA PRO A 337 -9.66 11.12 -8.44
C PRO A 337 -8.92 11.96 -9.49
N MET A 338 -7.59 11.93 -9.42
CA MET A 338 -6.69 12.61 -10.35
C MET A 338 -5.63 11.64 -10.85
N ILE A 339 -5.11 11.89 -12.06
CA ILE A 339 -3.94 11.18 -12.57
C ILE A 339 -2.73 11.64 -11.78
N ASN A 340 -2.03 10.68 -11.19
CA ASN A 340 -0.85 10.93 -10.36
C ASN A 340 0.37 10.95 -11.26
N ASN A 341 0.64 12.10 -11.87
CA ASN A 341 1.80 12.27 -12.74
C ASN A 341 3.10 12.03 -11.96
N GLY A 342 3.98 11.28 -12.59
CA GLY A 342 5.28 10.86 -12.09
C GLY A 342 6.37 11.90 -12.31
N GLU A 343 6.02 13.07 -12.86
CA GLU A 343 6.84 14.26 -12.71
C GLU A 343 7.08 14.41 -11.21
N LEU A 344 8.35 14.28 -10.78
CA LEU A 344 8.79 14.95 -9.56
C LEU A 344 8.17 16.33 -9.67
N THR A 345 7.18 16.64 -8.83
CA THR A 345 6.67 18.00 -8.87
C THR A 345 7.90 18.87 -8.69
N ALA A 346 7.99 20.03 -9.36
CA ALA A 346 9.18 20.89 -9.19
C ALA A 346 9.53 21.06 -7.69
N ARG A 347 8.51 20.95 -6.82
CA ARG A 347 8.60 20.83 -5.37
C ARG A 347 9.33 19.58 -4.83
N ASP A 348 9.05 18.37 -5.30
CA ASP A 348 9.75 17.14 -4.87
C ASP A 348 11.23 17.15 -5.29
N GLU A 349 11.52 17.62 -6.51
CA GLU A 349 12.91 17.81 -6.95
C GLU A 349 13.58 18.94 -6.15
N ILE A 350 12.87 20.02 -5.84
CA ILE A 350 13.36 21.09 -4.95
C ILE A 350 13.62 20.53 -3.54
N GLU A 351 12.77 19.68 -2.99
CA GLU A 351 12.98 19.11 -1.65
C GLU A 351 14.13 18.11 -1.63
N ARG A 352 14.25 17.26 -2.66
CA ARG A 352 15.41 16.37 -2.82
C ARG A 352 16.71 17.17 -2.96
N LEU A 353 16.74 18.16 -3.85
CA LEU A 353 17.89 19.04 -4.05
C LEU A 353 18.22 19.85 -2.78
N LYS A 354 17.22 20.24 -1.98
CA LYS A 354 17.43 20.91 -0.68
C LYS A 354 18.02 19.96 0.36
N ALA A 355 17.54 18.72 0.44
CA ALA A 355 18.09 17.72 1.33
C ALA A 355 19.54 17.39 0.97
N GLU A 356 19.82 17.19 -0.31
CA GLU A 356 21.17 16.97 -0.84
C GLU A 356 22.07 18.19 -0.60
N ASN A 357 21.57 19.42 -0.81
CA ASN A 357 22.32 20.63 -0.45
C ASN A 357 22.63 20.72 1.04
N HIS A 358 21.67 20.35 1.90
CA HIS A 358 21.85 20.40 3.33
C HIS A 358 22.91 19.40 3.77
N GLU A 359 22.85 18.16 3.28
CA GLU A 359 23.83 17.12 3.58
C GLU A 359 25.23 17.48 3.09
N LEU A 360 25.35 18.00 1.87
CA LEU A 360 26.61 18.51 1.32
C LEU A 360 27.17 19.69 2.14
N ARG A 361 26.31 20.61 2.60
CA ARG A 361 26.71 21.73 3.47
C ARG A 361 27.16 21.26 4.84
N THR A 362 26.44 20.33 5.46
CA THR A 362 26.85 19.74 6.75
C THR A 362 28.16 18.97 6.60
N THR A 363 28.34 18.25 5.50
CA THR A 363 29.60 17.56 5.18
C THR A 363 30.74 18.56 5.02
N LEU A 364 30.53 19.64 4.27
CA LEU A 364 31.50 20.72 4.10
C LEU A 364 31.84 21.43 5.42
N GLU A 365 30.84 21.71 6.26
CA GLU A 365 31.04 22.28 7.60
C GLU A 365 31.83 21.33 8.50
N GLN A 366 31.59 20.02 8.43
CA GLN A 366 32.40 19.01 9.13
C GLN A 366 33.84 18.99 8.63
N PHE A 367 34.08 19.15 7.33
CA PHE A 367 35.43 19.28 6.77
C PHE A 367 36.10 20.61 7.14
N GLN A 368 35.35 21.70 7.31
CA GLN A 368 35.86 23.02 7.70
C GLN A 368 36.07 23.16 9.22
N THR A 369 35.31 22.43 10.04
CA THR A 369 35.39 22.46 11.51
C THR A 369 36.26 21.34 12.08
N ALA A 370 36.68 20.36 11.27
CA ALA A 370 37.71 19.41 11.65
C ALA A 370 39.02 20.19 11.92
N PRO A 371 39.50 20.28 13.17
CA PRO A 371 40.76 20.94 13.45
C PRO A 371 41.85 20.19 12.68
N VAL A 372 42.72 20.93 12.00
CA VAL A 372 43.91 20.47 11.29
C VAL A 372 44.63 19.35 12.08
N ILE A 373 44.29 18.07 11.83
CA ILE A 373 45.03 16.90 12.33
C ILE A 373 46.18 16.67 11.36
N VAL A 374 47.10 17.63 11.28
CA VAL A 374 48.33 17.48 10.47
C VAL A 374 49.41 16.69 11.22
N SER A 375 49.29 16.49 12.53
CA SER A 375 50.40 15.90 13.31
C SER A 375 50.38 14.38 13.53
N LYS A 376 49.30 13.66 13.15
CA LYS A 376 49.23 12.18 13.30
C LYS A 376 49.24 11.39 12.00
N ASN A 377 49.06 12.04 10.86
CA ASN A 377 49.01 11.36 9.56
C ASN A 377 50.33 11.33 8.80
N GLU A 378 51.35 12.11 9.16
CA GLU A 378 52.63 12.07 8.43
C GLU A 378 53.30 10.68 8.48
N ARG A 379 53.28 10.00 9.63
CA ARG A 379 53.84 8.64 9.75
C ARG A 379 53.00 7.58 9.02
N SER A 380 51.69 7.76 8.98
CA SER A 380 50.78 6.83 8.28
C SER A 380 50.85 7.04 6.77
N VAL A 381 50.98 8.29 6.31
CA VAL A 381 51.17 8.67 4.91
C VAL A 381 52.55 8.25 4.42
N GLN A 382 53.61 8.39 5.22
CA GLN A 382 54.95 7.88 4.90
C GLN A 382 54.95 6.34 4.79
N LYS A 383 54.29 5.63 5.72
CA LYS A 383 54.15 4.17 5.62
C LYS A 383 53.36 3.72 4.39
N LEU A 384 52.29 4.45 4.04
CA LEU A 384 51.50 4.14 2.84
C LEU A 384 52.24 4.50 1.55
N GLN A 385 53.09 5.54 1.55
CA GLN A 385 53.99 5.86 0.44
C GLN A 385 55.07 4.78 0.26
N GLU A 386 55.69 4.32 1.35
CA GLU A 386 56.71 3.27 1.33
C GLU A 386 56.11 1.91 0.91
N GLN A 387 54.87 1.62 1.32
CA GLN A 387 54.13 0.44 0.83
C GLN A 387 53.73 0.56 -0.65
N SER A 388 53.32 1.75 -1.09
CA SER A 388 53.00 2.02 -2.49
C SER A 388 54.22 1.86 -3.40
N GLU A 389 55.37 2.41 -3.00
CA GLU A 389 56.63 2.29 -3.76
C GLU A 389 57.12 0.84 -3.84
N ASN A 390 57.05 0.08 -2.75
CA ASN A 390 57.38 -1.35 -2.76
C ASN A 390 56.42 -2.18 -3.62
N THR A 391 55.14 -1.82 -3.64
CA THR A 391 54.14 -2.52 -4.47
C THR A 391 54.35 -2.21 -5.95
N LEU A 392 54.69 -0.95 -6.28
CA LEU A 392 55.05 -0.55 -7.65
C LEU A 392 56.32 -1.25 -8.12
N ASP A 393 57.36 -1.35 -7.29
CA ASP A 393 58.62 -2.03 -7.65
C ASP A 393 58.41 -3.55 -7.88
N LEU A 394 57.52 -4.17 -7.10
CA LEU A 394 57.09 -5.55 -7.31
C LEU A 394 56.32 -5.71 -8.63
N ILE A 395 55.40 -4.79 -8.94
CA ILE A 395 54.64 -4.79 -10.20
C ILE A 395 55.57 -4.60 -11.41
N PHE A 396 56.58 -3.74 -11.31
CA PHE A 396 57.59 -3.53 -12.37
C PHE A 396 58.52 -4.73 -12.58
N ARG A 397 58.74 -5.58 -11.57
CA ARG A 397 59.51 -6.82 -11.70
C ARG A 397 58.78 -7.94 -12.46
N PHE A 398 57.46 -7.90 -12.52
CA PHE A 398 56.62 -8.96 -13.11
C PHE A 398 55.88 -8.54 -14.40
N LEU A 399 56.05 -7.30 -14.87
CA LEU A 399 55.48 -6.83 -16.14
C LEU A 399 56.45 -7.04 -17.32
N PRO A 400 56.00 -7.59 -18.47
CA PRO A 400 56.81 -7.69 -19.68
C PRO A 400 57.31 -6.32 -20.16
N ILE A 401 58.58 -6.26 -20.56
CA ILE A 401 59.40 -5.05 -20.73
C ILE A 401 58.81 -4.02 -21.72
N GLU A 402 57.95 -4.44 -22.66
CA GLU A 402 57.49 -3.57 -23.75
C GLU A 402 56.37 -2.57 -23.36
N SER A 403 55.65 -2.75 -22.24
CA SER A 403 54.63 -1.80 -21.77
C SER A 403 55.08 -0.90 -20.60
N ALA A 404 56.30 -1.09 -20.09
CA ALA A 404 56.78 -0.39 -18.90
C ALA A 404 57.22 1.06 -19.16
N GLY A 405 57.70 1.36 -20.38
CA GLY A 405 58.23 2.69 -20.74
C GLY A 405 57.16 3.79 -20.76
N ASP A 406 56.05 3.54 -21.46
CA ASP A 406 54.97 4.52 -21.63
C ASP A 406 54.17 4.73 -20.33
N PHE A 407 54.05 3.68 -19.51
CA PHE A 407 53.40 3.77 -18.20
C PHE A 407 54.25 4.57 -17.20
N LYS A 408 55.56 4.35 -17.14
CA LYS A 408 56.50 5.05 -16.25
C LYS A 408 56.62 6.54 -16.59
N GLN A 409 56.55 6.88 -17.87
CA GLN A 409 56.56 8.28 -18.31
C GLN A 409 55.29 9.01 -17.87
N LYS A 410 54.10 8.42 -18.08
CA LYS A 410 52.83 9.02 -17.68
C LYS A 410 52.67 9.16 -16.16
N THR A 411 53.18 8.20 -15.38
CA THR A 411 53.16 8.30 -13.90
C THR A 411 54.10 9.39 -13.38
N ASN A 412 55.30 9.51 -13.95
CA ASN A 412 56.23 10.58 -13.58
C ASN A 412 55.70 11.97 -13.94
N GLU A 413 55.03 12.12 -15.09
CA GLU A 413 54.38 13.38 -15.48
C GLU A 413 53.23 13.76 -14.54
N ALA A 414 52.44 12.78 -14.09
CA ALA A 414 51.36 13.00 -13.12
C ALA A 414 51.90 13.40 -11.74
N LEU A 415 52.94 12.72 -11.26
CA LEU A 415 53.63 13.06 -10.00
C LEU A 415 54.27 14.45 -10.05
N HIS A 416 54.82 14.85 -11.19
CA HIS A 416 55.44 16.15 -11.34
C HIS A 416 54.42 17.30 -11.40
N ARG A 417 53.24 17.08 -12.00
CA ARG A 417 52.11 18.01 -11.96
C ARG A 417 51.59 18.22 -10.55
N TYR A 418 51.37 17.12 -9.82
CA TYR A 418 50.90 17.17 -8.44
C TYR A 418 51.84 17.97 -7.52
N ARG A 419 53.16 17.74 -7.63
CA ARG A 419 54.17 18.51 -6.85
C ARG A 419 54.14 20.00 -7.17
N LYS A 420 53.87 20.38 -8.42
CA LYS A 420 53.81 21.79 -8.86
C LYS A 420 52.54 22.48 -8.33
N GLU A 421 51.42 21.77 -8.32
CA GLU A 421 50.14 22.26 -7.75
C GLU A 421 50.22 22.40 -6.23
N SER A 422 50.82 21.43 -5.52
CA SER A 422 51.04 21.55 -4.08
C SER A 422 51.97 22.71 -3.69
N ALA A 423 52.98 23.02 -4.51
CA ALA A 423 53.88 24.16 -4.26
C ALA A 423 53.19 25.52 -4.47
N LEU A 424 52.26 25.60 -5.43
CA LEU A 424 51.45 26.80 -5.66
C LEU A 424 50.46 27.04 -4.51
N TRP A 425 49.89 25.98 -3.95
CA TRP A 425 48.96 26.05 -2.83
C TRP A 425 49.64 26.54 -1.54
N ASN A 426 50.86 26.08 -1.27
CA ASN A 426 51.65 26.53 -0.12
C ASN A 426 52.16 27.98 -0.24
N ALA A 427 52.24 28.54 -1.45
CA ALA A 427 52.66 29.92 -1.67
C ALA A 427 51.51 30.93 -1.51
N SER A 428 50.26 30.51 -1.70
CA SER A 428 49.05 31.35 -1.50
C SER A 428 48.67 31.54 -0.03
N ASP A 429 49.05 30.62 0.86
CA ASP A 429 48.75 30.71 2.30
C ASP A 429 49.70 31.63 3.09
N ASN A 430 50.76 32.15 2.46
CA ASN A 430 51.76 33.00 3.12
C ASN A 430 51.61 34.50 2.83
N LYS A 431 50.45 34.93 2.29
CA LYS A 431 50.16 36.33 1.93
C LYS A 431 48.81 36.89 2.41
N ASN A 432 48.08 36.20 3.28
CA ASN A 432 46.92 36.76 3.97
C ASN A 432 47.05 36.61 5.48
#